data_AF-A0A1H8V7A3-F1
#
_entry.id   AF-A0A1H8V7A3-F1
#
_cell.length_a   1.000
_cell.length_b   1.000
_cell.length_c   1.000
_cell.angle_alpha   90.00
_cell.angle_beta   90.00
_cell.angle_gamma   90.00
#
_symmetry.space_group_name_H-M   'P 1'
#
loop_
_entity.id
_entity.type
_entity.pdbx_description
1 polymer ?
#
loop_
_entity_poly.entity_id
_entity_poly.type
_entity_poly.pdbx_seq_one_letter_code
_entity_poly.pdbx_strand_id
1 'polypeptide(L)'
;MLQLANESPYAASLAPGWALNGAPQWTLTVKATYRFSLTGEVTLHDEQPEVVEGDQYRGKPAESSLEAAWESVPHKAGGEFYLFGTAYPGQPEAAGVHVRVRLDRDATDAREKHLIAVGPSRWERGALGYYRTPLETMKPVPLCYEMAFGGRDPRTGSEERRNPVGRGFNSGQWRLHDTRLPHIERPDRLMSAPRQRMAPIGLGPLAPHWEPRRREAGHVSEARLEAGGCPYGSNTLPTVHNAAPPDQRFDKPFSGGERLTLEGLFPGHGDPVQVTLPPLQPVAWLHETHRMPLRGACDTLIVDSDAMLFHLLYRCAIPWEIDAKRRGYVVLPPVPDTPETTPAESDQEVPA
;
A
#
# COMPACT_ATOMS: atom_id res chain seq x y z
N MET A 1 28.00 8.46 12.34
CA MET A 1 26.95 7.61 11.78
C MET A 1 25.93 7.32 12.87
N LEU A 2 24.64 7.39 12.54
CA LEU A 2 23.59 6.88 13.43
C LEU A 2 23.51 5.37 13.30
N GLN A 3 23.24 4.68 14.40
CA GLN A 3 23.02 3.23 14.44
C GLN A 3 21.66 2.94 15.05
N LEU A 4 20.94 1.96 14.51
CA LEU A 4 19.67 1.50 15.07
C LEU A 4 19.95 0.44 16.14
N ALA A 5 19.43 0.65 17.34
CA ALA A 5 19.35 -0.34 18.40
C ALA A 5 17.88 -0.66 18.65
N ASN A 6 17.43 -1.83 18.18
CA ASN A 6 16.03 -2.25 18.30
C ASN A 6 15.91 -3.32 19.38
N GLU A 7 15.34 -2.93 20.52
CA GLU A 7 15.02 -3.80 21.66
C GLU A 7 13.50 -4.04 21.77
N SER A 8 12.74 -3.49 20.85
CA SER A 8 11.29 -3.67 20.76
C SER A 8 10.96 -5.00 20.08
N PRO A 9 9.71 -5.50 20.20
CA PRO A 9 9.27 -6.65 19.42
C PRO A 9 9.18 -6.32 17.92
N TYR A 10 8.98 -5.05 17.54
CA TYR A 10 8.70 -4.65 16.15
C TYR A 10 9.90 -4.81 15.22
N ALA A 11 9.65 -4.98 13.92
CA ALA A 11 10.69 -4.78 12.92
C ALA A 11 10.98 -3.29 12.73
N ALA A 12 12.23 -2.93 12.47
CA ALA A 12 12.61 -1.54 12.23
C ALA A 12 13.81 -1.43 11.29
N SER A 13 13.88 -0.34 10.53
CA SER A 13 15.03 0.01 9.69
C SER A 13 15.35 1.50 9.78
N LEU A 14 16.60 1.83 9.46
CA LEU A 14 17.09 3.20 9.44
C LEU A 14 17.78 3.45 8.09
N ALA A 15 17.13 4.20 7.21
CA ALA A 15 17.60 4.42 5.84
C ALA A 15 17.87 5.90 5.55
N PRO A 16 18.93 6.23 4.80
CA PRO A 16 19.16 7.61 4.36
C PRO A 16 18.19 7.98 3.24
N GLY A 17 17.88 9.27 3.11
CA GLY A 17 17.03 9.74 2.02
C GLY A 17 16.90 11.26 1.99
N TRP A 18 15.97 11.72 1.16
CA TRP A 18 15.73 13.14 0.93
C TRP A 18 14.32 13.50 1.40
N ALA A 19 14.22 14.52 2.24
CA ALA A 19 12.97 15.21 2.52
C ALA A 19 12.42 15.83 1.23
N LEU A 20 11.13 16.14 1.19
CA LEU A 20 10.49 16.73 0.00
C LEU A 20 11.15 18.06 -0.44
N ASN A 21 11.66 18.85 0.52
CA ASN A 21 12.39 20.08 0.25
C ASN A 21 13.85 19.86 -0.23
N GLY A 22 14.26 18.60 -0.40
CA GLY A 22 15.61 18.22 -0.83
C GLY A 22 16.66 18.18 0.28
N ALA A 23 16.28 18.41 1.55
CA ALA A 23 17.20 18.26 2.66
C ALA A 23 17.53 16.77 2.91
N PRO A 24 18.80 16.41 3.18
CA PRO A 24 19.15 15.05 3.56
C PRO A 24 18.58 14.70 4.94
N GLN A 25 18.17 13.45 5.11
CA GLN A 25 17.68 12.94 6.38
C GLN A 25 17.99 11.45 6.53
N TRP A 26 17.94 10.97 7.77
CA TRP A 26 17.68 9.57 8.07
C TRP A 26 16.18 9.37 8.28
N THR A 27 15.68 8.20 7.94
CA THR A 27 14.29 7.82 8.15
C THR A 27 14.26 6.56 8.97
N LEU A 28 13.71 6.66 10.17
CA LEU A 28 13.35 5.50 10.96
C LEU A 28 11.99 5.00 10.48
N THR A 29 11.94 3.76 10.02
CA THR A 29 10.70 3.04 9.76
C THR A 29 10.52 1.95 10.80
N VAL A 30 9.37 1.93 11.47
CA VAL A 30 8.97 0.85 12.39
C VAL A 30 7.77 0.14 11.79
N LYS A 31 7.82 -1.18 11.74
CA LYS A 31 6.75 -2.04 11.21
C LYS A 31 6.22 -2.91 12.35
N ALA A 32 4.99 -2.64 12.76
CA ALA A 32 4.27 -3.44 13.73
C ALA A 32 3.27 -4.35 13.01
N THR A 33 3.47 -5.66 13.14
CA THR A 33 2.64 -6.69 12.50
C THR A 33 1.66 -7.26 13.51
N TYR A 34 0.40 -7.33 13.13
CA TYR A 34 -0.68 -7.86 13.94
C TYR A 34 -1.37 -9.01 13.21
N ARG A 35 -1.80 -10.00 13.98
CA ARG A 35 -2.76 -11.00 13.55
C ARG A 35 -4.16 -10.51 13.85
N PHE A 36 -5.08 -10.76 12.93
CA PHE A 36 -6.50 -10.62 13.20
C PHE A 36 -7.25 -11.93 12.98
N SER A 37 -8.42 -12.07 13.62
CA SER A 37 -9.31 -13.22 13.45
C SER A 37 -10.57 -12.84 12.66
N LEU A 38 -11.33 -13.85 12.22
CA LEU A 38 -12.65 -13.64 11.61
C LEU A 38 -13.67 -13.02 12.58
N THR A 39 -13.44 -13.09 13.90
CA THR A 39 -14.26 -12.42 14.91
C THR A 39 -13.83 -10.98 15.19
N GLY A 40 -12.75 -10.51 14.55
CA GLY A 40 -12.23 -9.14 14.69
C GLY A 40 -11.24 -8.94 15.83
N GLU A 41 -10.83 -10.01 16.51
CA GLU A 41 -9.79 -9.94 17.55
C GLU A 41 -8.44 -9.61 16.94
N VAL A 42 -7.66 -8.76 17.61
CA VAL A 42 -6.34 -8.30 17.16
C VAL A 42 -5.30 -8.60 18.21
N THR A 43 -4.20 -9.22 17.80
CA THR A 43 -3.04 -9.50 18.67
C THR A 43 -1.75 -9.14 17.95
N LEU A 44 -0.74 -8.73 18.70
CA LEU A 44 0.59 -8.55 18.13
C LEU A 44 1.10 -9.91 17.63
N HIS A 45 1.64 -9.96 16.41
CA HIS A 45 2.15 -11.20 15.86
C HIS A 45 3.52 -11.55 16.47
N ASP A 46 3.76 -12.81 16.83
CA ASP A 46 5.03 -13.21 17.46
C ASP A 46 6.22 -13.03 16.51
N GLU A 47 6.04 -13.37 15.23
CA GLU A 47 7.04 -13.12 14.19
C GLU A 47 6.83 -11.74 13.58
N GLN A 48 7.89 -10.95 13.47
CA GLN A 48 7.81 -9.59 12.92
C GLN A 48 8.64 -9.55 11.64
N PRO A 49 8.00 -9.71 10.45
CA PRO A 49 8.70 -9.66 9.18
C PRO A 49 9.47 -8.35 9.02
N GLU A 50 10.65 -8.43 8.42
CA GLU A 50 11.53 -7.28 8.22
C GLU A 50 10.86 -6.16 7.41
N VAL A 51 11.38 -4.95 7.58
CA VAL A 51 11.01 -3.80 6.76
C VAL A 51 11.53 -4.03 5.34
N VAL A 52 10.65 -3.91 4.34
CA VAL A 52 11.01 -4.13 2.94
C VAL A 52 11.82 -2.95 2.42
N GLU A 53 13.11 -3.17 2.13
CA GLU A 53 14.05 -2.10 1.76
C GLU A 53 14.05 -1.73 0.26
N GLY A 54 13.20 -2.35 -0.55
CA GLY A 54 13.04 -2.04 -1.96
C GLY A 54 11.84 -2.75 -2.56
N ASP A 55 11.33 -2.25 -3.69
CA ASP A 55 10.19 -2.85 -4.38
C ASP A 55 10.50 -4.31 -4.78
N GLN A 56 9.62 -5.22 -4.39
CA GLN A 56 9.66 -6.63 -4.78
C GLN A 56 8.52 -6.90 -5.77
N TYR A 57 8.82 -7.64 -6.82
CA TYR A 57 7.89 -7.93 -7.91
C TYR A 57 7.50 -9.40 -7.89
N ARG A 58 6.23 -9.70 -8.19
CA ARG A 58 5.71 -11.08 -8.26
C ARG A 58 6.43 -11.95 -9.29
N GLY A 59 7.04 -11.30 -10.27
CA GLY A 59 7.90 -11.90 -11.28
C GLY A 59 8.97 -10.90 -11.69
N LYS A 60 9.16 -10.69 -12.98
CA LYS A 60 10.15 -9.72 -13.46
C LYS A 60 9.67 -8.28 -13.26
N PRO A 61 10.57 -7.34 -12.90
CA PRO A 61 10.26 -5.91 -12.94
C PRO A 61 9.68 -5.51 -14.31
N ALA A 62 8.70 -4.60 -14.30
CA ALA A 62 7.94 -4.12 -15.46
C ALA A 62 7.05 -5.14 -16.19
N GLU A 63 7.15 -6.44 -15.88
CA GLU A 63 6.29 -7.50 -16.43
C GLU A 63 5.27 -8.04 -15.41
N SER A 64 5.41 -7.65 -14.15
CA SER A 64 4.52 -8.04 -13.06
C SER A 64 4.24 -6.88 -12.10
N SER A 65 3.19 -7.05 -11.30
CA SER A 65 2.85 -6.13 -10.22
C SER A 65 3.72 -6.36 -8.98
N LEU A 66 3.65 -5.42 -8.04
CA LEU A 66 4.41 -5.51 -6.79
C LEU A 66 3.87 -6.66 -5.91
N GLU A 67 4.80 -7.43 -5.38
CA GLU A 67 4.58 -8.35 -4.26
C GLU A 67 4.73 -7.63 -2.92
N ALA A 68 5.67 -6.69 -2.83
CA ALA A 68 5.82 -5.77 -1.72
C ALA A 68 6.37 -4.43 -2.23
N ALA A 69 5.93 -3.34 -1.60
CA ALA A 69 6.44 -2.00 -1.92
C ALA A 69 7.64 -1.65 -1.03
N TRP A 70 8.48 -0.73 -1.49
CA TRP A 70 9.54 -0.16 -0.67
C TRP A 70 8.98 0.57 0.56
N GLU A 71 9.27 0.04 1.75
CA GLU A 71 8.71 0.51 3.02
C GLU A 71 9.60 1.57 3.71
N SER A 72 10.92 1.53 3.48
CA SER A 72 11.91 2.47 4.04
C SER A 72 12.09 3.76 3.22
N VAL A 73 11.04 4.20 2.53
CA VAL A 73 10.99 5.49 1.82
C VAL A 73 11.08 6.68 2.79
N PRO A 74 11.60 7.85 2.34
CA PRO A 74 11.88 8.97 3.24
C PRO A 74 10.66 9.63 3.91
N HIS A 75 9.51 9.64 3.22
CA HIS A 75 8.28 10.24 3.72
C HIS A 75 7.07 9.68 2.97
N LYS A 76 5.87 9.88 3.51
CA LYS A 76 4.58 9.74 2.82
C LYS A 76 3.75 11.00 3.04
N ALA A 77 2.84 11.28 2.12
CA ALA A 77 1.79 12.26 2.37
C ALA A 77 0.57 11.55 2.97
N GLY A 78 0.18 11.98 4.18
CA GLY A 78 -0.99 11.46 4.88
C GLY A 78 -0.89 9.97 5.23
N GLY A 79 -2.03 9.27 5.18
CA GLY A 79 -2.11 7.83 5.41
C GLY A 79 -2.50 7.10 4.13
N GLU A 80 -2.07 5.85 3.96
CA GLU A 80 -2.50 5.00 2.85
C GLU A 80 -2.77 3.57 3.28
N PHE A 81 -3.66 2.88 2.55
CA PHE A 81 -3.81 1.44 2.70
C PHE A 81 -3.73 0.69 1.37
N TYR A 82 -3.26 -0.54 1.43
CA TYR A 82 -3.35 -1.49 0.32
C TYR A 82 -3.43 -2.92 0.86
N LEU A 83 -3.95 -3.81 0.03
CA LEU A 83 -4.25 -5.19 0.43
C LEU A 83 -3.65 -6.19 -0.56
N PHE A 84 -3.08 -7.25 0.00
CA PHE A 84 -2.77 -8.51 -0.66
C PHE A 84 -3.76 -9.56 -0.20
N GLY A 85 -4.21 -10.40 -1.12
CA GLY A 85 -5.14 -11.46 -0.79
C GLY A 85 -5.84 -12.07 -1.99
N THR A 86 -6.79 -12.95 -1.68
CA THR A 86 -7.56 -13.71 -2.65
C THR A 86 -9.06 -13.50 -2.43
N ALA A 87 -9.80 -13.29 -3.52
CA ALA A 87 -11.26 -13.28 -3.48
C ALA A 87 -11.80 -14.72 -3.57
N TYR A 88 -12.71 -15.08 -2.68
CA TYR A 88 -13.29 -16.43 -2.61
C TYR A 88 -14.76 -16.44 -3.00
N PRO A 89 -15.24 -17.46 -3.74
CA PRO A 89 -16.64 -17.55 -4.10
C PRO A 89 -17.51 -17.70 -2.83
N GLY A 90 -18.57 -16.90 -2.72
CA GLY A 90 -19.49 -16.97 -1.57
C GLY A 90 -20.32 -18.26 -1.51
N GLN A 91 -20.43 -18.97 -2.64
CA GLN A 91 -21.05 -20.28 -2.76
C GLN A 91 -20.40 -21.05 -3.93
N PRO A 92 -20.42 -22.40 -3.94
CA PRO A 92 -19.67 -23.20 -4.93
C PRO A 92 -19.92 -22.86 -6.40
N GLU A 93 -21.16 -22.51 -6.77
CA GLU A 93 -21.55 -22.21 -8.16
C GLU A 93 -21.52 -20.72 -8.51
N ALA A 94 -20.98 -19.87 -7.63
CA ALA A 94 -20.92 -18.43 -7.89
C ALA A 94 -20.00 -18.14 -9.09
N ALA A 95 -20.50 -17.37 -10.06
CA ALA A 95 -19.69 -16.86 -11.17
C ALA A 95 -18.88 -15.60 -10.81
N GLY A 96 -19.09 -15.06 -9.61
CA GLY A 96 -18.34 -13.94 -9.07
C GLY A 96 -18.70 -13.62 -7.62
N VAL A 97 -17.90 -12.76 -7.00
CA VAL A 97 -18.06 -12.31 -5.62
C VAL A 97 -17.72 -10.82 -5.52
N HIS A 98 -18.47 -10.10 -4.69
CA HIS A 98 -18.13 -8.74 -4.33
C HIS A 98 -16.99 -8.73 -3.32
N VAL A 99 -16.02 -7.85 -3.53
CA VAL A 99 -14.97 -7.56 -2.55
C VAL A 99 -15.09 -6.11 -2.14
N ARG A 100 -15.21 -5.89 -0.84
CA ARG A 100 -15.22 -4.55 -0.25
C ARG A 100 -14.12 -4.45 0.79
N VAL A 101 -13.34 -3.38 0.68
CA VAL A 101 -12.36 -2.98 1.70
C VAL A 101 -12.69 -1.55 2.08
N ARG A 102 -13.09 -1.35 3.33
CA ARG A 102 -13.43 -0.04 3.86
C ARG A 102 -12.59 0.24 5.09
N LEU A 103 -11.97 1.42 5.14
CA LEU A 103 -11.28 1.92 6.32
C LEU A 103 -11.95 3.23 6.76
N ASP A 104 -12.58 3.18 7.93
CA ASP A 104 -13.19 4.33 8.60
C ASP A 104 -12.19 4.91 9.60
N ARG A 105 -11.76 6.17 9.38
CA ARG A 105 -10.90 6.88 10.34
C ARG A 105 -11.71 7.56 11.43
N ASP A 106 -12.79 8.20 11.04
CA ASP A 106 -13.80 8.79 11.92
C ASP A 106 -15.16 8.81 11.21
N ALA A 107 -16.17 9.45 11.81
CA ALA A 107 -17.52 9.51 11.26
C ALA A 107 -17.62 10.26 9.91
N THR A 108 -16.59 11.02 9.53
CA THR A 108 -16.57 11.90 8.34
C THR A 108 -15.48 11.55 7.34
N ASP A 109 -14.45 10.81 7.74
CA ASP A 109 -13.34 10.41 6.88
C ASP A 109 -13.23 8.90 6.75
N ALA A 110 -13.67 8.38 5.59
CA ALA A 110 -13.56 6.98 5.24
C ALA A 110 -13.12 6.82 3.79
N ARG A 111 -12.48 5.69 3.48
CA ARG A 111 -12.20 5.26 2.11
C ARG A 111 -12.73 3.85 1.91
N GLU A 112 -13.38 3.64 0.78
CA GLU A 112 -13.93 2.34 0.42
C GLU A 112 -13.54 2.01 -1.01
N LYS A 113 -13.07 0.77 -1.18
CA LYS A 113 -12.85 0.15 -2.49
C LYS A 113 -13.85 -0.97 -2.66
N HIS A 114 -14.69 -0.86 -3.69
CA HIS A 114 -15.62 -1.92 -4.09
C HIS A 114 -15.26 -2.44 -5.48
N LEU A 115 -14.95 -3.72 -5.56
CA LEU A 115 -14.70 -4.43 -6.81
C LEU A 115 -15.55 -5.72 -6.90
N ILE A 116 -15.61 -6.31 -8.08
CA ILE A 116 -16.14 -7.66 -8.27
C ILE A 116 -15.02 -8.55 -8.83
N ALA A 117 -14.80 -9.70 -8.19
CA ALA A 117 -13.96 -10.75 -8.74
C ALA A 117 -14.87 -11.77 -9.44
N VAL A 118 -14.54 -12.16 -10.67
CA VAL A 118 -15.39 -13.02 -11.51
C VAL A 118 -14.62 -14.20 -12.09
N GLY A 119 -15.37 -15.25 -12.43
CA GLY A 119 -14.86 -16.41 -13.12
C GLY A 119 -14.39 -16.11 -14.54
N PRO A 120 -13.75 -17.08 -15.20
CA PRO A 120 -13.27 -16.93 -16.57
C PRO A 120 -14.35 -16.47 -17.55
N SER A 121 -13.96 -15.57 -18.45
CA SER A 121 -14.72 -15.17 -19.63
C SER A 121 -13.75 -14.63 -20.69
N ARG A 122 -14.18 -14.62 -21.95
CA ARG A 122 -13.34 -14.19 -23.07
C ARG A 122 -14.16 -13.51 -24.16
N TRP A 123 -13.45 -12.82 -25.05
CA TRP A 123 -13.98 -12.35 -26.32
C TRP A 123 -13.98 -13.48 -27.34
N GLU A 124 -15.15 -13.79 -27.90
CA GLU A 124 -15.31 -14.70 -29.03
C GLU A 124 -15.84 -13.98 -30.26
N ARG A 125 -15.46 -14.45 -31.44
CA ARG A 125 -15.87 -13.86 -32.71
C ARG A 125 -17.19 -14.49 -33.17
N GLY A 126 -18.25 -13.71 -33.15
CA GLY A 126 -19.54 -14.01 -33.77
C GLY A 126 -19.70 -13.35 -35.16
N ALA A 127 -20.91 -13.47 -35.72
CA ALA A 127 -21.24 -12.90 -37.04
C ALA A 127 -21.25 -11.36 -37.05
N LEU A 128 -21.63 -10.72 -35.93
CA LEU A 128 -21.75 -9.25 -35.79
C LEU A 128 -20.55 -8.61 -35.07
N GLY A 129 -19.45 -9.33 -34.92
CA GLY A 129 -18.26 -8.87 -34.20
C GLY A 129 -17.94 -9.74 -32.99
N TYR A 130 -17.25 -9.17 -32.01
CA TYR A 130 -16.88 -9.89 -30.79
C TYR A 130 -17.95 -9.76 -29.72
N TYR A 131 -18.25 -10.85 -29.03
CA TYR A 131 -19.12 -10.87 -27.86
C TYR A 131 -18.38 -11.46 -26.66
N ARG A 132 -18.81 -11.07 -25.46
CA ARG A 132 -18.31 -11.60 -24.19
C ARG A 132 -19.01 -12.93 -23.92
N THR A 133 -18.25 -13.99 -23.70
CA THR A 133 -18.84 -15.28 -23.28
C THR A 133 -19.47 -15.13 -21.90
N PRO A 134 -20.50 -15.93 -21.56
CA PRO A 134 -20.98 -16.04 -20.18
C PRO A 134 -19.83 -16.29 -19.20
N LEU A 135 -19.95 -15.75 -17.99
CA LEU A 135 -19.02 -16.05 -16.91
C LEU A 135 -19.12 -17.54 -16.55
N GLU A 136 -17.97 -18.20 -16.47
CA GLU A 136 -17.87 -19.53 -15.88
C GLU A 136 -17.86 -19.44 -14.34
N THR A 137 -18.06 -20.57 -13.65
CA THR A 137 -17.94 -20.65 -12.20
C THR A 137 -16.57 -20.13 -11.75
N MET A 138 -16.58 -19.26 -10.74
CA MET A 138 -15.38 -18.63 -10.21
C MET A 138 -14.59 -19.61 -9.33
N LYS A 139 -13.29 -19.73 -9.60
CA LYS A 139 -12.29 -20.24 -8.65
C LYS A 139 -11.74 -19.09 -7.81
N PRO A 140 -11.08 -19.33 -6.66
CA PRO A 140 -10.41 -18.26 -5.93
C PRO A 140 -9.55 -17.38 -6.87
N VAL A 141 -9.75 -16.06 -6.81
CA VAL A 141 -9.09 -15.08 -7.69
C VAL A 141 -8.11 -14.26 -6.88
N PRO A 142 -6.78 -14.37 -7.13
CA PRO A 142 -5.81 -13.50 -6.51
C PRO A 142 -6.08 -12.04 -6.86
N LEU A 143 -6.05 -11.15 -5.86
CA LEU A 143 -6.33 -9.72 -6.02
C LEU A 143 -5.09 -8.95 -6.47
N CYS A 144 -4.54 -9.33 -7.63
CA CYS A 144 -3.39 -8.68 -8.26
C CYS A 144 -3.74 -7.98 -9.57
N TYR A 145 -2.89 -7.05 -10.00
CA TYR A 145 -3.15 -6.21 -11.17
C TYR A 145 -3.12 -6.98 -12.50
N GLU A 146 -2.45 -8.13 -12.55
CA GLU A 146 -2.47 -9.07 -13.67
C GLU A 146 -3.88 -9.60 -13.95
N MET A 147 -4.76 -9.61 -12.93
CA MET A 147 -6.16 -10.04 -13.04
C MET A 147 -7.11 -8.89 -13.38
N ALA A 148 -6.65 -7.64 -13.34
CA ALA A 148 -7.46 -6.45 -13.64
C ALA A 148 -7.30 -5.98 -15.09
N PHE A 149 -8.15 -5.03 -15.50
CA PHE A 149 -8.06 -4.41 -16.83
C PHE A 149 -6.69 -3.74 -17.01
N GLY A 150 -6.07 -3.96 -18.16
CA GLY A 150 -4.80 -3.36 -18.51
C GLY A 150 -4.08 -4.16 -19.59
N GLY A 151 -2.77 -3.98 -19.66
CA GLY A 151 -1.90 -4.70 -20.57
C GLY A 151 -1.27 -3.83 -21.65
N ARG A 152 -0.41 -4.47 -22.43
CA ARG A 152 0.31 -3.90 -23.58
C ARG A 152 -0.04 -4.66 -24.85
N ASP A 153 -0.27 -3.94 -25.95
CA ASP A 153 -0.32 -4.53 -27.28
C ASP A 153 1.10 -4.53 -27.87
N PRO A 154 1.79 -5.68 -27.94
CA PRO A 154 3.16 -5.75 -28.42
C PRO A 154 3.27 -5.39 -29.91
N ARG A 155 2.18 -5.46 -30.67
CA ARG A 155 2.17 -5.13 -32.11
C ARG A 155 2.28 -3.63 -32.35
N THR A 156 1.67 -2.82 -31.46
CA THR A 156 1.64 -1.35 -31.60
C THR A 156 2.52 -0.65 -30.57
N GLY A 157 3.02 -1.37 -29.57
CA GLY A 157 3.72 -0.81 -28.41
C GLY A 157 2.82 0.01 -27.48
N SER A 158 1.52 0.08 -27.76
CA SER A 158 0.55 0.82 -26.94
C SER A 158 0.22 0.04 -25.67
N GLU A 159 0.00 0.73 -24.56
CA GLU A 159 -0.29 0.11 -23.28
C GLU A 159 -1.30 0.92 -22.48
N GLU A 160 -2.01 0.24 -21.59
CA GLU A 160 -2.72 0.88 -20.48
C GLU A 160 -1.70 1.25 -19.41
N ARG A 161 -1.13 2.45 -19.48
CA ARG A 161 -0.01 2.89 -18.62
C ARG A 161 -0.33 2.86 -17.11
N ARG A 162 -1.61 2.83 -16.75
CA ARG A 162 -2.07 2.70 -15.35
C ARG A 162 -1.97 1.27 -14.81
N ASN A 163 -1.94 0.28 -15.70
CA ASN A 163 -1.75 -1.13 -15.39
C ASN A 163 -1.17 -1.87 -16.63
N PRO A 164 0.13 -1.72 -16.94
CA PRO A 164 0.73 -2.28 -18.14
C PRO A 164 0.81 -3.83 -18.12
N VAL A 165 0.65 -4.45 -16.96
CA VAL A 165 0.73 -5.92 -16.75
C VAL A 165 -0.64 -6.60 -16.69
N GLY A 166 -1.72 -5.83 -16.77
CA GLY A 166 -3.09 -6.34 -16.75
C GLY A 166 -3.48 -7.08 -18.03
N ARG A 167 -4.79 -7.33 -18.16
CA ARG A 167 -5.37 -8.05 -19.31
C ARG A 167 -6.54 -7.32 -19.94
N GLY A 168 -6.84 -7.67 -21.19
CA GLY A 168 -8.01 -7.19 -21.93
C GLY A 168 -7.81 -5.86 -22.67
N PHE A 169 -6.64 -5.22 -22.58
CA PHE A 169 -6.33 -4.04 -23.38
C PHE A 169 -6.10 -4.39 -24.86
N ASN A 170 -6.86 -3.75 -25.75
CA ASN A 170 -6.71 -3.86 -27.20
C ASN A 170 -6.65 -2.45 -27.84
N SER A 171 -5.60 -2.16 -28.63
CA SER A 171 -5.26 -0.79 -29.05
C SER A 171 -5.92 -0.29 -30.35
N GLY A 172 -6.40 -1.17 -31.24
CA GLY A 172 -7.23 -0.72 -32.39
C GLY A 172 -7.18 -1.51 -33.71
N GLN A 173 -6.56 -2.69 -33.78
CA GLN A 173 -6.52 -3.49 -35.01
C GLN A 173 -7.77 -4.39 -35.20
N TRP A 174 -8.02 -4.90 -36.41
CA TRP A 174 -9.16 -5.78 -36.74
C TRP A 174 -9.24 -7.04 -35.86
N ARG A 175 -8.08 -7.67 -35.59
CA ARG A 175 -7.97 -8.82 -34.67
C ARG A 175 -7.52 -8.37 -33.28
N LEU A 176 -8.22 -8.86 -32.26
CA LEU A 176 -7.83 -8.70 -30.87
C LEU A 176 -6.47 -9.36 -30.64
N HIS A 177 -5.60 -8.69 -29.89
CA HIS A 177 -4.37 -9.31 -29.40
C HIS A 177 -4.67 -10.10 -28.13
N ASP A 178 -5.46 -9.50 -27.23
CA ASP A 178 -5.86 -10.13 -25.98
C ASP A 178 -7.37 -10.41 -26.01
N THR A 179 -7.71 -11.69 -26.06
CA THR A 179 -9.10 -12.17 -25.98
C THR A 179 -9.54 -12.41 -24.54
N ARG A 180 -8.63 -12.36 -23.57
CA ARG A 180 -8.95 -12.55 -22.15
C ARG A 180 -9.72 -11.34 -21.63
N LEU A 181 -10.60 -11.58 -20.67
CA LEU A 181 -11.24 -10.52 -19.89
C LEU A 181 -10.59 -10.39 -18.52
N PRO A 182 -10.62 -9.19 -17.92
CA PRO A 182 -10.25 -9.03 -16.52
C PRO A 182 -11.15 -9.89 -15.62
N HIS A 183 -10.55 -10.49 -14.60
CA HIS A 183 -11.27 -11.15 -13.52
C HIS A 183 -11.62 -10.18 -12.40
N ILE A 184 -10.93 -9.05 -12.32
CA ILE A 184 -11.20 -7.98 -11.37
C ILE A 184 -11.82 -6.81 -12.14
N GLU A 185 -13.09 -6.55 -11.89
CA GLU A 185 -13.87 -5.53 -12.57
C GLU A 185 -14.52 -4.56 -11.59
N ARG A 186 -15.02 -3.46 -12.15
CA ARG A 186 -15.87 -2.50 -11.45
C ARG A 186 -17.32 -2.99 -11.46
N PRO A 187 -18.00 -3.13 -10.31
CA PRO A 187 -19.38 -3.61 -10.26
C PRO A 187 -20.36 -2.73 -11.04
N ASP A 188 -20.12 -1.41 -11.04
CA ASP A 188 -20.91 -0.40 -11.74
C ASP A 188 -20.60 -0.31 -13.24
N ARG A 189 -19.51 -0.93 -13.70
CA ARG A 189 -19.03 -0.81 -15.07
C ARG A 189 -18.22 -2.04 -15.48
N LEU A 190 -18.93 -3.11 -15.84
CA LEU A 190 -18.33 -4.28 -16.47
C LEU A 190 -17.89 -3.96 -17.90
N MET A 191 -16.83 -4.62 -18.36
CA MET A 191 -16.35 -4.52 -19.73
C MET A 191 -17.33 -5.21 -20.68
N SER A 192 -17.93 -4.45 -21.59
CA SER A 192 -18.98 -4.88 -22.53
C SER A 192 -18.54 -4.86 -24.00
N ALA A 193 -17.38 -4.26 -24.30
CA ALA A 193 -16.77 -4.34 -25.64
C ALA A 193 -15.24 -4.50 -25.59
N PRO A 194 -14.62 -5.23 -26.54
CA PRO A 194 -13.18 -5.54 -26.49
C PRO A 194 -12.22 -4.34 -26.54
N ARG A 195 -12.69 -3.21 -27.06
CA ARG A 195 -11.90 -1.98 -27.21
C ARG A 195 -12.36 -0.87 -26.25
N GLN A 196 -13.29 -1.19 -25.36
CA GLN A 196 -13.73 -0.26 -24.33
C GLN A 196 -12.53 0.08 -23.44
N ARG A 197 -12.26 1.38 -23.27
CA ARG A 197 -11.26 1.85 -22.33
C ARG A 197 -11.86 1.85 -20.93
N MET A 198 -11.25 1.08 -20.05
CA MET A 198 -11.63 0.98 -18.64
C MET A 198 -10.54 1.59 -17.78
N ALA A 199 -10.89 2.04 -16.58
CA ALA A 199 -9.89 2.32 -15.56
C ALA A 199 -9.53 0.99 -14.89
N PRO A 200 -8.23 0.65 -14.75
CA PRO A 200 -7.82 -0.46 -13.91
C PRO A 200 -8.33 -0.27 -12.48
N ILE A 201 -8.74 -1.35 -11.84
CA ILE A 201 -9.13 -1.37 -10.43
C ILE A 201 -8.36 -2.48 -9.72
N GLY A 202 -7.85 -2.18 -8.53
CA GLY A 202 -7.05 -3.11 -7.73
C GLY A 202 -6.84 -2.54 -6.33
N LEU A 203 -6.44 -3.40 -5.41
CA LEU A 203 -6.23 -3.12 -3.99
C LEU A 203 -4.75 -3.02 -3.59
N GLY A 204 -3.86 -3.65 -4.35
CA GLY A 204 -2.42 -3.68 -4.08
C GLY A 204 -1.70 -2.36 -4.37
N PRO A 205 -0.40 -2.28 -4.02
CA PRO A 205 0.42 -1.11 -4.31
C PRO A 205 0.78 -1.00 -5.79
N LEU A 206 0.99 0.22 -6.26
CA LEU A 206 1.37 0.56 -7.63
C LEU A 206 2.89 0.64 -7.78
N ALA A 207 3.42 0.07 -8.86
CA ALA A 207 4.84 0.19 -9.18
C ALA A 207 5.21 1.65 -9.54
N PRO A 208 6.42 2.14 -9.18
CA PRO A 208 6.81 3.54 -9.40
C PRO A 208 6.75 4.00 -10.87
N HIS A 209 6.99 3.09 -11.81
CA HIS A 209 7.02 3.37 -13.24
C HIS A 209 5.62 3.44 -13.90
N TRP A 210 4.55 3.12 -13.17
CA TRP A 210 3.17 3.16 -13.68
C TRP A 210 2.58 4.57 -13.60
N GLU A 211 1.63 4.89 -14.49
CA GLU A 211 1.15 6.27 -14.71
C GLU A 211 0.61 7.01 -13.48
N PRO A 212 -0.02 6.40 -12.47
CA PRO A 212 -0.41 7.19 -11.31
C PRO A 212 0.79 7.68 -10.50
N ARG A 213 1.85 6.87 -10.35
CA ARG A 213 3.04 7.22 -9.55
C ARG A 213 4.12 7.93 -10.36
N ARG A 214 4.30 7.54 -11.62
CA ARG A 214 5.29 8.15 -12.53
C ARG A 214 5.07 9.65 -12.68
N ARG A 215 3.80 10.10 -12.71
CA ARG A 215 3.49 11.54 -12.75
C ARG A 215 3.79 12.25 -11.42
N GLU A 216 3.62 11.57 -10.29
CA GLU A 216 3.86 12.12 -8.94
C GLU A 216 5.34 12.31 -8.66
N ALA A 217 6.19 11.45 -9.24
CA ALA A 217 7.64 11.62 -9.20
C ALA A 217 8.12 12.93 -9.85
N GLY A 218 7.35 13.47 -10.80
CA GLY A 218 7.76 14.65 -11.55
C GLY A 218 9.00 14.39 -12.41
N HIS A 219 9.73 15.45 -12.71
CA HIS A 219 11.00 15.40 -13.44
C HIS A 219 12.14 15.01 -12.50
N VAL A 220 13.00 14.09 -12.91
CA VAL A 220 14.22 13.72 -12.18
C VAL A 220 15.38 14.62 -12.60
N SER A 221 16.04 15.28 -11.64
CA SER A 221 17.22 16.09 -11.92
C SER A 221 18.47 15.20 -12.02
N GLU A 222 18.84 14.83 -13.24
CA GLU A 222 20.04 14.02 -13.52
C GLU A 222 21.31 14.68 -12.97
N ALA A 223 21.50 15.98 -13.21
CA ALA A 223 22.68 16.72 -12.71
C ALA A 223 22.81 16.70 -11.17
N ARG A 224 21.69 16.77 -10.44
CA ARG A 224 21.73 16.65 -8.97
C ARG A 224 22.02 15.21 -8.54
N LEU A 225 21.43 14.23 -9.21
CA LEU A 225 21.67 12.81 -8.93
C LEU A 225 23.15 12.44 -9.15
N GLU A 226 23.75 12.88 -10.25
CA GLU A 226 25.18 12.67 -10.55
C GLU A 226 26.10 13.35 -9.52
N ALA A 227 25.68 14.50 -8.98
CA ALA A 227 26.37 15.19 -7.90
C ALA A 227 26.11 14.57 -6.50
N GLY A 228 25.38 13.45 -6.41
CA GLY A 228 25.04 12.79 -5.15
C GLY A 228 23.97 13.52 -4.31
N GLY A 229 23.22 14.44 -4.93
CA GLY A 229 22.19 15.24 -4.29
C GLY A 229 20.76 14.71 -4.51
N CYS A 230 19.77 15.46 -4.01
CA CYS A 230 18.36 15.12 -4.14
C CYS A 230 17.90 15.13 -5.62
N PRO A 231 17.37 14.01 -6.13
CA PRO A 231 16.96 13.89 -7.53
C PRO A 231 15.61 14.54 -7.84
N TYR A 232 14.87 15.03 -6.83
CA TYR A 232 13.55 15.63 -7.02
C TYR A 232 13.61 16.89 -7.89
N GLY A 233 12.71 16.96 -8.86
CA GLY A 233 12.47 18.14 -9.68
C GLY A 233 11.50 19.11 -9.00
N SER A 234 11.31 20.28 -9.61
CA SER A 234 10.40 21.31 -9.08
C SER A 234 8.92 20.91 -9.09
N ASN A 235 8.55 19.87 -9.84
CA ASN A 235 7.19 19.35 -9.96
C ASN A 235 6.99 17.99 -9.26
N THR A 236 7.94 17.53 -8.45
CA THR A 236 7.76 16.33 -7.61
C THR A 236 6.67 16.61 -6.58
N LEU A 237 5.66 15.74 -6.52
CA LEU A 237 4.52 15.90 -5.62
C LEU A 237 4.84 15.30 -4.23
N PRO A 238 4.21 15.81 -3.15
CA PRO A 238 4.35 15.23 -1.81
C PRO A 238 4.02 13.73 -1.73
N THR A 239 3.19 13.23 -2.66
CA THR A 239 2.75 11.84 -2.75
C THR A 239 3.70 10.92 -3.50
N VAL A 240 4.88 11.38 -3.95
CA VAL A 240 5.84 10.59 -4.76
C VAL A 240 6.14 9.20 -4.20
N HIS A 241 6.18 9.10 -2.87
CA HIS A 241 6.48 7.85 -2.16
C HIS A 241 5.24 7.05 -1.79
N ASN A 242 4.02 7.60 -1.89
CA ASN A 242 2.79 6.84 -1.69
C ASN A 242 2.68 5.72 -2.72
N ALA A 243 2.47 4.50 -2.25
CA ALA A 243 2.42 3.31 -3.09
C ALA A 243 0.97 2.92 -3.43
N ALA A 244 0.02 3.24 -2.54
CA ALA A 244 -1.38 2.89 -2.76
C ALA A 244 -1.96 3.67 -3.96
N PRO A 245 -2.98 3.14 -4.64
CA PRO A 245 -3.87 3.91 -5.51
C PRO A 245 -4.44 5.16 -4.81
N PRO A 246 -4.68 6.28 -5.54
CA PRO A 246 -5.17 7.52 -4.94
C PRO A 246 -6.47 7.40 -4.14
N ASP A 247 -7.36 6.47 -4.52
CA ASP A 247 -8.64 6.21 -3.82
C ASP A 247 -8.48 5.42 -2.51
N GLN A 248 -7.25 5.05 -2.15
CA GLN A 248 -6.89 4.35 -0.91
C GLN A 248 -5.96 5.20 -0.03
N ARG A 249 -5.95 6.53 -0.24
CA ARG A 249 -5.14 7.50 0.50
C ARG A 249 -6.01 8.47 1.29
N PHE A 250 -5.45 8.95 2.39
CA PHE A 250 -6.02 9.90 3.33
C PHE A 250 -5.09 11.09 3.49
N ASP A 251 -5.64 12.25 3.82
CA ASP A 251 -4.84 13.48 3.97
C ASP A 251 -4.01 13.50 5.25
N LYS A 252 -4.37 12.66 6.23
CA LYS A 252 -3.70 12.57 7.53
C LYS A 252 -3.27 11.13 7.84
N PRO A 253 -2.16 10.93 8.55
CA PRO A 253 -1.75 9.63 9.08
C PRO A 253 -2.82 9.02 10.00
N PHE A 254 -2.72 7.71 10.21
CA PHE A 254 -3.53 6.96 11.16
C PHE A 254 -3.16 7.32 12.60
N SER A 255 -4.17 7.32 13.47
CA SER A 255 -4.06 7.62 14.89
C SER A 255 -4.25 6.36 15.75
N GLY A 256 -4.74 5.26 15.16
CA GLY A 256 -5.24 4.10 15.88
C GLY A 256 -6.74 4.24 16.19
N GLY A 257 -7.43 3.11 16.36
CA GLY A 257 -8.88 3.05 16.55
C GLY A 257 -9.69 3.05 15.24
N GLU A 258 -9.04 3.19 14.09
CA GLU A 258 -9.71 3.07 12.79
C GLU A 258 -10.36 1.70 12.62
N ARG A 259 -11.52 1.66 11.96
CA ARG A 259 -12.25 0.42 11.69
C ARG A 259 -12.02 -0.02 10.25
N LEU A 260 -11.35 -1.16 10.10
CA LEU A 260 -11.19 -1.86 8.83
C LEU A 260 -12.34 -2.87 8.67
N THR A 261 -13.02 -2.84 7.53
CA THR A 261 -14.05 -3.81 7.14
C THR A 261 -13.63 -4.52 5.86
N LEU A 262 -13.66 -5.84 5.88
CA LEU A 262 -13.20 -6.75 4.82
C LEU A 262 -14.32 -7.70 4.41
N GLU A 263 -14.70 -7.71 3.14
CA GLU A 263 -15.77 -8.57 2.59
C GLU A 263 -15.26 -9.34 1.36
N GLY A 264 -15.65 -10.63 1.23
CA GLY A 264 -15.35 -11.46 0.05
C GLY A 264 -13.94 -12.06 0.00
N LEU A 265 -13.19 -11.96 1.10
CA LEU A 265 -11.75 -12.28 1.17
C LEU A 265 -11.44 -13.59 1.92
N PHE A 266 -12.44 -14.23 2.53
CA PHE A 266 -12.22 -15.36 3.43
C PHE A 266 -13.01 -16.60 2.96
N PRO A 267 -12.36 -17.76 2.81
CA PRO A 267 -13.01 -18.97 2.32
C PRO A 267 -14.09 -19.45 3.31
N GLY A 268 -15.31 -19.65 2.82
CA GLY A 268 -16.42 -20.14 3.64
C GLY A 268 -16.98 -19.13 4.65
N HIS A 269 -16.54 -17.87 4.60
CA HIS A 269 -17.01 -16.80 5.49
C HIS A 269 -17.60 -15.66 4.65
N GLY A 270 -18.93 -15.60 4.59
CA GLY A 270 -19.66 -14.65 3.76
C GLY A 270 -19.92 -13.29 4.42
N ASP A 271 -19.83 -13.21 5.75
CA ASP A 271 -20.06 -11.97 6.49
C ASP A 271 -18.83 -11.04 6.42
N PRO A 272 -19.01 -9.71 6.50
CA PRO A 272 -17.88 -8.80 6.60
C PRO A 272 -17.11 -8.98 7.92
N VAL A 273 -15.80 -9.13 7.83
CA VAL A 273 -14.89 -9.13 8.98
C VAL A 273 -14.54 -7.70 9.33
N GLN A 274 -14.77 -7.31 10.59
CA GLN A 274 -14.43 -5.99 11.10
C GLN A 274 -13.27 -6.07 12.08
N VAL A 275 -12.27 -5.23 11.88
CA VAL A 275 -11.06 -5.16 12.69
C VAL A 275 -10.85 -3.71 13.12
N THR A 276 -10.48 -3.49 14.38
CA THR A 276 -10.12 -2.14 14.86
C THR A 276 -8.61 -2.06 14.99
N LEU A 277 -7.99 -1.04 14.38
CA LEU A 277 -6.55 -0.82 14.49
C LEU A 277 -6.19 -0.48 15.95
N PRO A 278 -5.10 -1.04 16.49
CA PRO A 278 -4.68 -0.76 17.86
C PRO A 278 -4.19 0.70 18.00
N PRO A 279 -4.35 1.32 19.18
CA PRO A 279 -3.96 2.73 19.44
C PRO A 279 -2.44 2.96 19.55
N LEU A 280 -1.61 2.09 18.97
CA LEU A 280 -0.18 2.06 19.24
C LEU A 280 0.55 3.24 18.58
N GLN A 281 1.47 3.87 19.33
CA GLN A 281 2.54 4.72 18.80
C GLN A 281 3.88 4.28 19.37
N PRO A 282 4.72 3.56 18.61
CA PRO A 282 6.07 3.24 19.05
C PRO A 282 6.87 4.54 19.23
N VAL A 283 7.40 4.76 20.43
CA VAL A 283 8.27 5.91 20.74
C VAL A 283 9.72 5.45 20.65
N ALA A 284 10.43 5.96 19.64
CA ALA A 284 11.87 5.78 19.56
C ALA A 284 12.59 6.94 20.25
N TRP A 285 13.88 6.77 20.51
CA TRP A 285 14.72 7.79 21.13
C TRP A 285 15.99 8.00 20.32
N LEU A 286 16.28 9.25 19.98
CA LEU A 286 17.59 9.64 19.47
C LEU A 286 18.52 9.92 20.66
N HIS A 287 19.59 9.14 20.78
CA HIS A 287 20.62 9.27 21.80
C HIS A 287 21.88 9.84 21.15
N GLU A 288 22.09 11.14 21.31
CA GLU A 288 23.33 11.84 20.96
C GLU A 288 23.92 12.46 22.24
N THR A 289 24.28 13.75 22.21
CA THR A 289 24.64 14.50 23.42
C THR A 289 23.47 14.56 24.41
N HIS A 290 22.24 14.60 23.89
CA HIS A 290 20.99 14.61 24.65
C HIS A 290 20.07 13.51 24.11
N ARG A 291 19.18 13.01 24.97
CA ARG A 291 18.14 12.06 24.58
C ARG A 291 16.90 12.82 24.13
N MET A 292 16.43 12.57 22.92
CA MET A 292 15.24 13.20 22.35
C MET A 292 14.22 12.15 21.90
N PRO A 293 12.92 12.32 22.19
CA PRO A 293 11.90 11.40 21.70
C PRO A 293 11.69 11.60 20.20
N LEU A 294 11.58 10.50 19.48
CA LEU A 294 11.21 10.44 18.07
C LEU A 294 9.81 9.82 17.98
N ARG A 295 8.86 10.62 17.50
CA ARG A 295 7.48 10.19 17.27
C ARG A 295 7.28 9.99 15.77
N GLY A 296 6.98 8.75 15.38
CA GLY A 296 6.66 8.42 13.99
C GLY A 296 5.18 8.65 13.69
N ALA A 297 4.88 9.04 12.45
CA ALA A 297 3.51 9.06 11.94
C ALA A 297 3.14 7.68 11.39
N CYS A 298 1.98 7.12 11.77
CA CYS A 298 1.47 5.87 11.21
C CYS A 298 0.85 6.15 9.84
N ASP A 299 1.59 5.98 8.77
CA ASP A 299 1.25 6.48 7.44
C ASP A 299 0.93 5.36 6.44
N THR A 300 1.08 4.09 6.80
CA THR A 300 0.74 2.96 5.93
C THR A 300 0.12 1.80 6.71
N LEU A 301 -1.04 1.35 6.24
CA LEU A 301 -1.69 0.09 6.62
C LEU A 301 -1.54 -0.89 5.45
N ILE A 302 -0.89 -2.01 5.70
CA ILE A 302 -0.78 -3.11 4.73
C ILE A 302 -1.62 -4.26 5.25
N VAL A 303 -2.55 -4.77 4.46
CA VAL A 303 -3.38 -5.92 4.85
C VAL A 303 -2.98 -7.13 4.01
N ASP A 304 -2.74 -8.26 4.64
CA ASP A 304 -2.65 -9.57 4.00
C ASP A 304 -3.82 -10.42 4.50
N SER A 305 -4.88 -10.51 3.68
CA SER A 305 -6.07 -11.26 4.09
C SER A 305 -5.86 -12.77 4.05
N ASP A 306 -4.93 -13.27 3.23
CA ASP A 306 -4.67 -14.70 3.10
C ASP A 306 -3.90 -15.21 4.33
N ALA A 307 -2.97 -14.40 4.84
CA ALA A 307 -2.25 -14.69 6.09
C ALA A 307 -3.03 -14.28 7.37
N MET A 308 -4.12 -13.54 7.21
CA MET A 308 -4.86 -12.85 8.28
C MET A 308 -3.96 -11.95 9.14
N LEU A 309 -3.12 -11.17 8.46
CA LEU A 309 -2.19 -10.22 9.07
C LEU A 309 -2.48 -8.80 8.58
N PHE A 310 -2.14 -7.81 9.40
CA PHE A 310 -1.93 -6.46 8.91
C PHE A 310 -0.67 -5.85 9.53
N HIS A 311 -0.08 -4.89 8.81
CA HIS A 311 1.12 -4.19 9.20
C HIS A 311 0.84 -2.70 9.29
N LEU A 312 1.25 -2.09 10.40
CA LEU A 312 1.26 -0.65 10.60
C LEU A 312 2.69 -0.15 10.49
N LEU A 313 2.93 0.78 9.56
CA LEU A 313 4.23 1.40 9.39
C LEU A 313 4.21 2.79 9.98
N TYR A 314 5.20 3.07 10.82
CA TYR A 314 5.45 4.35 11.43
C TYR A 314 6.74 4.93 10.87
N ARG A 315 6.71 6.17 10.38
CA ARG A 315 7.89 6.83 9.84
C ARG A 315 8.24 8.09 10.61
N CYS A 316 9.51 8.23 10.94
CA CYS A 316 10.06 9.41 11.60
C CYS A 316 11.28 9.92 10.83
N ALA A 317 11.24 11.19 10.42
CA ALA A 317 12.35 11.87 9.79
C ALA A 317 13.32 12.39 10.86
N ILE A 318 14.61 12.11 10.67
CA ILE A 318 15.70 12.59 11.53
C ILE A 318 16.59 13.48 10.64
N PRO A 319 16.50 14.83 10.80
CA PRO A 319 17.29 15.75 10.01
C PRO A 319 18.79 15.45 10.07
N TRP A 320 19.45 15.51 8.92
CA TRP A 320 20.86 15.19 8.77
C TRP A 320 21.54 16.16 7.81
N GLU A 321 22.86 16.28 7.89
CA GLU A 321 23.68 16.99 6.91
C GLU A 321 24.74 16.03 6.36
N ILE A 322 25.01 16.06 5.06
CA ILE A 322 25.90 15.08 4.40
C ILE A 322 27.29 15.05 5.05
N ASP A 323 27.83 16.21 5.42
CA ASP A 323 29.16 16.34 6.04
C ASP A 323 29.15 16.21 7.57
N ALA A 324 27.99 15.93 8.19
CA ALA A 324 27.87 15.84 9.63
C ALA A 324 28.69 14.66 10.19
N LYS A 325 29.65 14.97 11.07
CA LYS A 325 30.36 13.99 11.89
C LYS A 325 29.57 13.58 13.15
N ARG A 326 28.24 13.51 13.05
CA ARG A 326 27.37 13.12 14.17
C ARG A 326 27.46 11.62 14.42
N ARG A 327 27.45 11.20 15.68
CA ARG A 327 27.38 9.79 16.12
C ARG A 327 26.30 9.70 17.18
N GLY A 328 25.49 8.67 17.11
CA GLY A 328 24.39 8.47 18.05
C GLY A 328 23.65 7.18 17.76
N TYR A 329 22.74 6.83 18.67
CA TYR A 329 21.89 5.66 18.55
C TYR A 329 20.44 6.09 18.36
N VAL A 330 19.73 5.43 17.47
CA VAL A 330 18.27 5.46 17.42
C VAL A 330 17.81 4.22 18.16
N VAL A 331 17.25 4.41 19.35
CA VAL A 331 16.86 3.32 20.25
C VAL A 331 15.35 3.13 20.19
N LEU A 332 14.91 1.94 19.82
CA LEU A 332 13.52 1.51 19.92
C LEU A 332 13.40 0.62 21.17
N PRO A 333 12.83 1.11 22.28
CA PRO A 333 12.84 0.40 23.55
C PRO A 333 11.88 -0.79 23.53
N PRO A 334 11.99 -1.72 24.51
CA PRO A 334 10.97 -2.72 24.75
C PRO A 334 9.59 -2.07 24.92
N VAL A 335 8.53 -2.74 24.48
CA VAL A 335 7.16 -2.31 24.79
C VAL A 335 6.94 -2.58 26.27
N PRO A 336 6.57 -1.58 27.09
CA PRO A 336 6.36 -1.82 28.50
C PRO A 336 5.19 -2.80 28.68
N ASP A 337 5.34 -3.76 29.60
CA ASP A 337 4.32 -4.76 29.96
C ASP A 337 3.03 -4.13 30.51
N THR A 338 3.02 -2.80 30.74
CA THR A 338 1.87 -2.03 31.22
C THR A 338 1.97 -0.62 30.64
N PRO A 339 0.87 0.00 30.16
CA PRO A 339 0.91 1.39 29.75
C PRO A 339 1.26 2.26 30.97
N GLU A 340 2.46 2.84 30.99
CA GLU A 340 2.80 3.88 31.95
C GLU A 340 1.86 5.06 31.72
N THR A 341 0.93 5.28 32.65
CA THR A 341 0.26 6.57 32.79
C THR A 341 1.33 7.60 33.15
N THR A 342 1.75 8.39 32.18
CA THR A 342 2.54 9.60 32.45
C THR A 342 1.74 10.47 33.44
N PRO A 343 2.29 10.82 34.61
CA PRO A 343 1.60 11.77 35.49
C PRO A 343 1.50 13.11 34.76
N ALA A 344 0.30 13.70 34.76
CA ALA A 344 0.13 15.07 34.32
C ALA A 344 1.09 15.97 35.11
N GLU A 345 1.89 16.78 34.40
CA GLU A 345 2.68 17.84 35.02
C GLU A 345 1.71 18.71 35.85
N SER A 346 1.90 18.67 37.16
CA SER A 346 1.20 19.55 38.09
C SER A 346 1.67 20.97 37.86
N ASP A 347 0.75 21.85 37.47
CA ASP A 347 0.93 23.30 37.48
C ASP A 347 1.53 23.73 38.83
N GLN A 348 2.75 24.27 38.79
CA GLN A 348 3.35 24.92 39.95
C GLN A 348 2.66 26.27 40.16
N GLU A 349 2.02 26.41 41.31
CA GLU A 349 1.50 27.66 41.85
C GLU A 349 2.59 28.75 41.86
N VAL A 350 2.24 29.91 41.30
CA VAL A 350 3.00 31.16 41.45
C VAL A 350 2.64 31.76 42.82
N PRO A 351 3.62 32.04 43.71
CA PRO A 351 3.32 32.73 44.96
C PRO A 351 3.18 34.25 44.72
N ALA A 352 2.25 34.84 45.48
CA ALA A 352 1.80 36.23 45.42
C ALA A 352 2.85 37.28 45.84
#